data_AF-A0A0Q4BFK9-F1
#
_entry.id   AF-A0A0Q4BFK9-F1
#
_cell.length_a   1.000
_cell.length_b   1.000
_cell.length_c   1.000
_cell.angle_alpha   90.00
_cell.angle_beta   90.00
_cell.angle_gamma   90.00
#
_symmetry.space_group_name_H-M   'P 1'
#
loop_
_entity.id
_entity.type
_entity.pdbx_description
1 polymer ?
#
loop_
_entity_poly.entity_id
_entity_poly.type
_entity_poly.pdbx_seq_one_letter_code
_entity_poly.pdbx_strand_id
1 'polypeptide(L)' 'MFGHCPGSANLKTPTLSMKKCPECGHEVEVFSTDIKVPCDNCGFIVYNEISGCVRWCKHAKECLGEEQYRRLIEEG' A
#
# COMPACT_ATOMS: atom_id res chain seq x y z
N MET A 1 20.97 -11.72 -2.64
CA MET A 1 20.46 -11.04 -1.42
C MET A 1 19.92 -9.68 -1.84
N PHE A 2 18.70 -9.30 -1.43
CA PHE A 2 18.23 -7.94 -1.64
C PHE A 2 19.11 -6.99 -0.83
N GLY A 3 19.75 -6.02 -1.48
CA GLY A 3 20.62 -5.04 -0.81
C GLY A 3 19.87 -4.01 0.05
N HIS A 4 18.54 -4.10 0.11
CA HIS A 4 17.65 -3.20 0.83
C HIS A 4 16.30 -3.88 1.10
N CYS A 5 15.54 -3.34 2.06
CA CYS A 5 14.18 -3.79 2.36
C CYS A 5 13.23 -3.40 1.22
N PRO A 6 12.55 -4.34 0.53
CA PRO A 6 11.60 -4.02 -0.54
C PRO A 6 10.44 -3.14 -0.06
N GLY A 7 10.01 -3.30 1.20
CA GLY A 7 8.98 -2.45 1.80
C GLY A 7 9.40 -0.98 1.96
N SER A 8 10.70 -0.71 1.93
CA SER A 8 11.23 0.67 1.95
C SER A 8 11.37 1.28 0.56
N ALA A 9 11.19 0.51 -0.52
CA ALA A 9 11.41 0.98 -1.88
C ALA A 9 10.46 2.14 -2.24
N ASN A 10 9.17 1.98 -1.95
CA ASN A 10 8.15 3.01 -2.21
C ASN A 10 8.38 4.28 -1.39
N LEU A 11 9.02 4.18 -0.23
CA LEU A 11 9.35 5.34 0.62
C LEU A 11 10.58 6.09 0.11
N LYS A 12 11.59 5.37 -0.40
CA LYS A 12 12.84 5.97 -0.90
C LYS A 12 12.70 6.53 -2.31
N THR A 13 11.91 5.84 -3.14
CA THR A 13 11.68 6.22 -4.53
C THR A 13 10.17 6.11 -4.81
N PRO A 14 9.37 7.12 -4.40
CA PRO A 14 7.95 7.13 -4.68
C PRO A 14 7.70 7.09 -6.18
N THR A 15 6.75 6.27 -6.61
CA THR A 15 6.32 6.15 -8.00
C THR A 15 4.90 6.66 -8.12
N LEU A 16 4.60 7.37 -9.21
CA LEU A 16 3.25 7.82 -9.53
C LEU A 16 2.57 6.81 -10.46
N SER A 17 1.29 6.54 -10.19
CA SER A 17 0.43 5.69 -11.00
C SER A 17 -0.91 6.36 -11.24
N MET A 18 -1.49 6.20 -12.44
CA MET A 18 -2.87 6.63 -12.73
C MET A 18 -3.84 5.50 -12.39
N LYS A 19 -4.84 5.77 -11.55
CA LYS A 19 -5.96 4.85 -11.29
C LYS A 19 -7.27 5.47 -11.74
N LYS A 20 -8.19 4.68 -12.30
CA LYS A 20 -9.53 5.15 -12.60
C LYS A 20 -10.39 5.17 -11.34
N CYS A 21 -11.06 6.29 -11.09
CA CYS A 21 -12.05 6.41 -10.04
C CYS A 21 -13.21 5.43 -10.32
N PRO A 22 -13.58 4.55 -9.37
CA PRO A 22 -14.62 3.56 -9.60
C PRO A 22 -16.02 4.19 -9.71
N GLU A 23 -16.23 5.38 -9.16
CA GLU A 23 -17.52 6.07 -9.19
C GLU A 23 -17.75 6.88 -10.47
N CYS A 24 -16.76 7.66 -10.91
CA CYS A 24 -16.93 8.60 -12.02
C CYS A 24 -16.04 8.32 -13.24
N GLY A 25 -15.11 7.36 -13.13
CA GLY A 25 -14.19 6.98 -14.22
C GLY A 25 -13.03 7.95 -14.47
N HIS A 26 -12.92 9.04 -13.71
CA HIS A 26 -11.82 10.01 -13.83
C HIS A 26 -10.47 9.40 -13.47
N GLU A 27 -9.38 9.86 -14.10
CA GLU A 27 -8.04 9.39 -13.77
C GLU A 27 -7.51 10.14 -12.54
N VAL A 28 -7.21 9.40 -11.50
CA VAL A 28 -6.69 9.90 -10.23
C VAL A 28 -5.22 9.53 -10.13
N GLU A 29 -4.38 10.52 -9.88
CA GLU A 29 -2.97 10.34 -9.57
C GLU A 29 -2.82 9.74 -8.17
N VAL A 30 -2.11 8.61 -8.07
CA VAL A 30 -1.86 7.92 -6.80
C VAL A 30 -0.36 7.65 -6.68
N PHE A 31 0.28 8.17 -5.64
CA PHE A 31 1.67 7.83 -5.32
C PHE A 31 1.75 6.49 -4.60
N SER A 32 2.87 5.77 -4.75
CA SER A 32 3.09 4.48 -4.08
C SER A 32 3.13 4.56 -2.54
N THR A 33 3.19 5.77 -1.98
CA THR A 33 3.09 6.06 -0.55
C THR A 33 1.69 6.44 -0.09
N ASP A 34 0.78 6.77 -1.01
CA ASP A 34 -0.57 7.19 -0.65
C ASP A 34 -1.38 5.97 -0.22
N ILE A 35 -2.01 6.04 0.96
CA ILE A 35 -2.97 5.01 1.41
C ILE A 35 -4.30 5.20 0.69
N LYS A 36 -4.71 6.46 0.52
CA LYS A 36 -5.96 6.86 -0.11
C LYS A 36 -5.83 8.27 -0.68
N VAL A 37 -6.53 8.53 -1.78
CA VAL A 37 -6.55 9.82 -2.47
C VAL A 37 -8.01 10.18 -2.80
N PRO A 38 -8.47 11.41 -2.49
CA PRO A 38 -9.78 11.86 -2.97
C PRO A 38 -9.72 12.11 -4.49
N CYS A 39 -10.70 11.61 -5.22
CA CYS A 39 -10.88 11.96 -6.63
C CYS A 39 -11.18 13.46 -6.76
N ASP A 40 -10.41 14.17 -7.57
CA ASP A 40 -10.54 15.60 -7.82
C ASP A 40 -11.86 15.98 -8.51
N ASN A 41 -12.45 15.05 -9.26
CA ASN A 41 -13.70 15.28 -10.00
C ASN A 41 -14.97 15.06 -9.16
N CYS A 42 -15.05 13.97 -8.37
CA CYS A 42 -16.28 13.62 -7.63
C CYS A 42 -16.13 13.53 -6.11
N GLY A 43 -14.91 13.65 -5.57
CA GLY A 43 -14.63 13.56 -4.14
C GLY A 43 -14.61 12.13 -3.57
N PHE A 44 -14.86 11.09 -4.38
CA PHE A 44 -14.80 9.70 -3.91
C PHE A 44 -13.38 9.33 -3.46
N ILE A 45 -13.26 8.59 -2.36
CA ILE A 45 -11.97 8.15 -1.81
C ILE A 45 -11.49 6.90 -2.55
N VAL A 46 -10.47 7.07 -3.40
CA VAL A 46 -9.79 5.97 -4.09
C VAL A 46 -8.72 5.40 -3.16
N TYR A 47 -8.78 4.09 -2.89
CA TYR A 47 -7.80 3.41 -2.07
C TYR A 47 -6.65 2.86 -2.91
N ASN A 48 -5.43 3.02 -2.40
CA ASN A 48 -4.27 2.41 -3.01
C ASN A 48 -4.05 0.99 -2.48
N GLU A 49 -3.51 0.13 -3.32
CA GLU A 49 -3.26 -1.27 -2.98
C GLU A 49 -1.83 -1.42 -2.47
N ILE A 50 -1.61 -1.04 -1.22
CA ILE A 50 -0.30 -1.20 -0.58
C ILE A 50 -0.23 -2.60 0.04
N SER A 51 0.64 -3.45 -0.49
CA SER A 51 0.92 -4.76 0.10
C SER A 51 1.79 -4.62 1.36
N GLY A 52 1.21 -4.88 2.52
CA GLY A 52 1.93 -4.87 3.79
C GLY A 52 3.05 -5.92 3.85
N CYS A 53 4.14 -5.60 4.57
CA CYS A 53 5.30 -6.50 4.74
C CYS A 53 4.91 -7.87 5.31
N VAL A 54 3.81 -7.94 6.06
CA VAL A 54 3.26 -9.18 6.63
C VAL A 54 2.99 -10.28 5.61
N ARG A 55 2.66 -9.92 4.34
CA ARG A 55 2.29 -10.91 3.32
C ARG A 55 3.48 -11.57 2.61
N TRP A 56 4.67 -10.95 2.64
CA TRP A 56 5.79 -11.38 1.79
C TRP A 56 7.16 -11.36 2.49
N CYS A 57 7.31 -10.63 3.60
CA CYS A 57 8.58 -10.52 4.29
C CYS A 57 8.73 -11.64 5.33
N LYS A 58 9.77 -12.47 5.16
CA LYS A 58 10.09 -13.57 6.11
C LYS A 58 10.37 -13.11 7.54
N HIS A 59 10.79 -11.85 7.73
CA HIS A 59 11.06 -11.26 9.04
C HIS A 59 9.87 -10.51 9.63
N ALA A 60 8.73 -10.44 8.92
CA ALA A 60 7.58 -9.67 9.39
C ALA A 60 7.09 -10.11 10.78
N LYS A 61 7.16 -11.41 11.06
CA LYS A 61 6.78 -11.96 12.37
C LYS A 61 7.69 -11.45 13.51
N GLU A 62 8.98 -11.34 13.26
CA GLU A 62 9.94 -10.77 14.23
C GLU A 62 9.71 -9.27 14.42
N CYS A 63 9.40 -8.53 13.34
CA CYS A 63 9.16 -7.09 13.41
C CYS A 63 7.85 -6.71 14.12
N LEU A 64 6.78 -7.47 13.89
CA LEU A 64 5.44 -7.17 14.39
C LEU A 64 5.14 -7.85 15.74
N GLY A 65 5.84 -8.95 16.03
CA GLY A 65 5.51 -9.85 17.14
C GLY A 65 4.38 -10.83 16.81
N GLU A 66 4.32 -11.92 17.57
CA GLU A 66 3.43 -13.07 17.33
C GLU A 66 1.93 -12.70 17.27
N GLU A 67 1.50 -11.83 18.19
CA GLU A 67 0.08 -11.45 18.32
C GLU A 67 -0.38 -10.60 17.14
N GLN A 68 0.34 -9.51 16.85
CA GLN A 68 0.00 -8.60 15.75
C GLN A 68 0.17 -9.28 14.38
N TYR A 69 1.19 -10.13 14.21
CA TYR A 69 1.39 -10.90 12.98
C TYR A 69 0.20 -11.81 12.68
N ARG A 70 -0.30 -12.55 13.68
CA ARG A 70 -1.45 -13.45 13.50
C ARG A 70 -2.70 -12.68 13.12
N ARG A 71 -3.01 -11.60 13.85
CA ARG A 71 -4.16 -10.74 13.56
C ARG A 71 -4.17 -10.25 12.11
N LEU A 72 -3.03 -9.75 11.61
CA LEU A 72 -2.93 -9.19 10.26
C LEU A 72 -2.94 -10.24 9.13
N ILE A 73 -2.61 -11.50 9.42
CA ILE A 73 -2.73 -12.61 8.47
C ILE A 73 -4.16 -13.16 8.45
N GLU A 74 -4.85 -13.19 9.58
CA GLU A 74 -6.22 -13.72 9.71
C GLU A 74 -7.30 -12.72 9.22
N GLU A 75 -7.04 -11.41 9.34
CA GLU A 75 -7.94 -10.35 8.85
C GLU A 75 -7.72 -9.96 7.37
N GLY A 76 -6.69 -10.53 6.71
CA GLY A 76 -6.17 -10.11 5.40
C GLY A 76 -6.50 -11.01 4.23
#